data_AF-A0A7X7VUW0-F1
#
_entry.id   AF-A0A7X7VUW0-F1
#
_cell.length_a   1.000
_cell.length_b   1.000
_cell.length_c   1.000
_cell.angle_alpha   90.00
_cell.angle_beta   90.00
_cell.angle_gamma   90.00
#
_symmetry.space_group_name_H-M   'P 1'
#
loop_
_entity.id
_entity.type
_entity.pdbx_description
1 polymer ?
#
loop_
_entity_poly.entity_id
_entity_poly.type
_entity_poly.pdbx_seq_one_letter_code
_entity_poly.pdbx_strand_id
1 'polypeptide(L)'
;MRKLLFAISVILLTSSLYAQDAKDVQKESTKMDAFASKTGTIIKYIDYSLPNLKLSLGVAETRIRKFISGQEEKYFFQISKAGQYDTKTASIADEDLIEVIKAIEPLKKESVSDLALNPDYLENKFVTDDGFKLGYYVSKGKLVWYLVLEKYGSGNTIFVNDLSTIETAFNGAKQKIDELKN
;
A
#
# COMPACT_ATOMS: atom_id res chain seq x y z
N MET A 1 59.25 14.39 -4.10
CA MET A 1 58.49 14.92 -2.94
C MET A 1 57.23 15.67 -3.39
N ARG A 2 57.31 16.82 -4.10
CA ARG A 2 56.11 17.55 -4.59
C ARG A 2 55.17 16.72 -5.47
N LYS A 3 55.70 15.93 -6.41
CA LYS A 3 54.88 15.06 -7.29
C LYS A 3 54.21 13.88 -6.55
N LEU A 4 54.84 13.39 -5.48
CA LEU A 4 54.30 12.32 -4.63
C LEU A 4 53.17 12.87 -3.74
N LEU A 5 53.35 14.07 -3.16
CA LEU A 5 52.32 14.77 -2.42
C LEU A 5 51.09 15.07 -3.28
N PHE A 6 51.30 15.45 -4.54
CA PHE A 6 50.20 15.70 -5.48
C PHE A 6 49.41 14.43 -5.84
N ALA A 7 50.10 13.30 -6.03
CA ALA A 7 49.45 12.02 -6.29
C ALA A 7 48.63 11.53 -5.08
N ILE A 8 49.13 11.73 -3.86
CA ILE A 8 48.43 11.36 -2.62
C ILE A 8 47.17 12.24 -2.43
N SER A 9 47.23 13.53 -2.75
CA SER A 9 46.05 14.41 -2.68
C SER A 9 44.94 14.04 -3.67
N VAL A 10 45.29 13.55 -4.87
CA VAL A 10 44.30 13.13 -5.87
C VAL A 10 43.60 11.83 -5.44
N ILE A 11 44.33 10.89 -4.84
CA ILE A 11 43.77 9.63 -4.34
C ILE A 11 42.79 9.89 -3.17
N LEU A 12 43.14 10.80 -2.25
CA LEU A 12 42.28 11.15 -1.11
C LEU A 12 40.97 11.85 -1.51
N LEU A 13 40.98 12.62 -2.61
CA LEU A 13 39.78 13.27 -3.17
C LEU A 13 38.79 12.26 -3.79
N THR A 14 39.28 11.13 -4.32
CA THR A 14 38.41 10.09 -4.91
C THR A 14 37.77 9.17 -3.87
N SER A 15 38.38 9.01 -2.69
CA SER A 15 37.81 8.20 -1.59
C SER A 15 36.65 8.89 -0.86
N SER A 16 36.49 10.21 -0.97
CA SER A 16 35.36 10.95 -0.39
C SER A 16 34.05 10.82 -1.18
N LEU A 17 34.09 10.30 -2.41
CA LEU A 17 32.88 10.12 -3.24
C LEU A 17 32.08 8.86 -2.89
N TYR A 18 32.65 7.92 -2.12
CA TYR A 18 31.97 6.68 -1.73
C TYR A 18 31.41 6.70 -0.30
N ALA A 19 31.37 7.87 0.36
CA ALA A 19 30.92 8.01 1.74
C ALA A 19 29.64 8.87 1.90
N GLN A 20 28.96 9.23 0.80
CA GLN A 20 27.80 10.13 0.84
C GLN A 20 26.42 9.49 0.65
N ASP A 21 26.28 8.16 0.59
CA ASP A 21 24.95 7.54 0.36
C ASP A 21 24.46 6.64 1.51
N ALA A 22 24.70 7.03 2.76
CA ALA A 22 24.05 6.40 3.92
C ALA A 22 22.82 7.18 4.43
N LYS A 23 22.41 8.26 3.74
CA LYS A 23 21.26 9.09 4.13
C LYS A 23 20.04 9.05 3.21
N ASP A 24 20.12 8.41 2.03
CA ASP A 24 19.04 8.43 1.03
C ASP A 24 18.54 7.03 0.58
N VAL A 25 18.47 6.09 1.54
CA VAL A 25 17.44 5.05 1.48
C VAL A 25 16.66 5.10 2.79
N GLN A 26 16.03 6.24 3.07
CA GLN A 26 14.72 6.11 3.70
C GLN A 26 13.89 5.31 2.70
N LYS A 27 13.86 3.99 2.88
CA LYS A 27 12.71 3.19 2.49
C LYS A 27 11.53 4.02 2.96
N GLU A 28 10.78 4.65 2.06
CA GLU A 28 9.58 5.39 2.44
C GLU A 28 8.77 4.42 3.30
N SER A 29 8.81 4.67 4.59
CA SER A 29 8.31 3.76 5.59
C SER A 29 6.80 3.91 5.58
N THR A 30 6.07 2.80 5.44
CA THR A 30 4.62 2.86 5.57
C THR A 30 4.24 3.40 6.95
N LYS A 31 3.03 3.94 7.11
CA LYS A 31 2.51 4.38 8.41
C LYS A 31 2.56 3.24 9.44
N MET A 32 2.33 2.01 9.00
CA MET A 32 2.47 0.82 9.84
C MET A 32 3.93 0.57 10.25
N ASP A 33 4.87 0.56 9.30
CA ASP A 33 6.29 0.34 9.59
C ASP A 33 6.85 1.40 10.54
N ALA A 34 6.42 2.67 10.37
CA ALA A 34 6.82 3.78 11.21
C ALA A 34 6.33 3.58 12.65
N PHE A 35 5.11 3.06 12.84
CA PHE A 35 4.59 2.74 14.18
C PHE A 35 5.25 1.50 14.78
N ALA A 36 5.45 0.45 13.96
CA ALA A 36 5.99 -0.82 14.39
C ALA A 36 7.51 -0.79 14.69
N SER A 37 8.20 0.28 14.25
CA SER A 37 9.66 0.43 14.42
C SER A 37 10.05 1.42 15.53
N LYS A 38 9.12 1.81 16.40
CA LYS A 38 9.42 2.70 17.54
C LYS A 38 10.44 2.04 18.47
N THR A 39 11.62 2.65 18.59
CA THR A 39 12.73 2.12 19.39
C THR A 39 12.48 2.35 20.88
N GLY A 40 12.80 1.35 21.70
CA GLY A 40 12.71 1.45 23.16
C GLY A 40 11.30 1.32 23.74
N THR A 41 10.31 0.95 22.93
CA THR A 41 8.93 0.68 23.40
C THR A 41 8.54 -0.78 23.17
N ILE A 42 7.67 -1.30 24.03
CA ILE A 42 7.03 -2.60 23.80
C ILE A 42 5.84 -2.39 22.89
N ILE A 43 5.87 -3.05 21.74
CA ILE A 43 4.80 -2.99 20.73
C ILE A 43 4.06 -4.32 20.75
N LYS A 44 2.73 -4.25 20.89
CA LYS A 44 1.83 -5.39 20.76
C LYS A 44 0.98 -5.21 19.51
N TYR A 45 0.74 -6.28 18.76
CA TYR A 45 -0.30 -6.29 17.74
C TYR A 45 -1.35 -7.37 18.02
N ILE A 46 -2.59 -7.11 17.59
CA ILE A 46 -3.74 -8.00 17.69
C ILE A 46 -4.43 -8.02 16.32
N ASP A 47 -4.66 -9.22 15.79
CA ASP A 47 -5.34 -9.41 14.52
C ASP A 47 -6.79 -9.83 14.74
N TYR A 48 -7.71 -9.18 14.04
CA TYR A 48 -9.12 -9.52 13.98
C TYR A 48 -9.47 -9.89 12.54
N SER A 49 -9.73 -11.19 12.30
CA SER A 49 -10.05 -11.68 10.95
C SER A 49 -11.38 -11.10 10.45
N LEU A 50 -11.43 -10.80 9.15
CA LEU A 50 -12.62 -10.34 8.45
C LEU A 50 -12.97 -11.32 7.30
N PRO A 51 -14.17 -11.24 6.71
CA PRO A 51 -14.51 -12.04 5.55
C PRO A 51 -13.53 -11.81 4.39
N ASN A 52 -13.08 -12.90 3.76
CA ASN A 52 -12.13 -12.84 2.64
C ASN A 52 -12.68 -11.98 1.48
N LEU A 53 -11.78 -11.24 0.84
CA LEU A 53 -12.08 -10.49 -0.36
C LEU A 53 -12.07 -11.45 -1.56
N LYS A 54 -13.22 -11.62 -2.20
CA LYS A 54 -13.35 -12.46 -3.40
C LYS A 54 -12.72 -11.75 -4.60
N LEU A 55 -11.78 -12.42 -5.27
CA LEU A 55 -11.08 -11.89 -6.43
C LEU A 55 -11.64 -12.49 -7.72
N SER A 56 -11.23 -11.94 -8.86
CA SER A 56 -11.42 -12.58 -10.16
C SER A 56 -10.78 -13.98 -10.19
N LEU A 57 -9.63 -14.13 -9.54
CA LEU A 57 -8.91 -15.39 -9.39
C LEU A 57 -8.51 -15.61 -7.93
N GLY A 58 -9.21 -16.52 -7.26
CA GLY A 58 -8.96 -16.88 -5.86
C GLY A 58 -9.53 -15.87 -4.85
N VAL A 59 -8.88 -15.77 -3.70
CA VAL A 59 -9.28 -14.91 -2.58
C VAL A 59 -8.08 -14.17 -2.02
N ALA A 60 -8.32 -13.00 -1.44
CA ALA A 60 -7.38 -12.34 -0.54
C ALA A 60 -7.94 -12.39 0.88
N GLU A 61 -7.07 -12.67 1.85
CA GLU A 61 -7.41 -12.64 3.26
C GLU A 61 -7.50 -11.20 3.73
N THR A 62 -8.45 -10.92 4.61
CA THR A 62 -8.62 -9.58 5.17
C THR A 62 -8.67 -9.63 6.69
N ARG A 63 -8.12 -8.61 7.34
CA ARG A 63 -8.12 -8.48 8.80
C ARG A 63 -7.96 -7.03 9.22
N ILE A 64 -8.38 -6.71 10.45
CA ILE A 64 -7.92 -5.51 11.15
C ILE A 64 -6.72 -5.89 11.99
N ARG A 65 -5.60 -5.18 11.81
CA ARG A 65 -4.45 -5.24 12.71
C ARG A 65 -4.45 -4.02 13.61
N LYS A 66 -4.61 -4.24 14.90
CA LYS A 66 -4.47 -3.22 15.96
C LYS A 66 -3.05 -3.28 16.50
N PHE A 67 -2.33 -2.16 16.48
CA PHE A 67 -1.06 -1.98 17.17
C PHE A 67 -1.26 -1.15 18.44
N ILE A 68 -0.55 -1.53 19.51
CA ILE A 68 -0.57 -0.86 20.81
C ILE A 68 0.88 -0.62 21.23
N SER A 69 1.20 0.64 21.57
CA SER A 69 2.50 1.05 22.12
C SER A 69 2.27 2.05 23.25
N GLY A 70 2.36 1.58 24.50
CA GLY A 70 2.02 2.40 25.66
C GLY A 70 0.51 2.73 25.68
N GLN A 71 0.18 4.02 25.60
CA GLN A 71 -1.21 4.51 25.55
C GLN A 71 -1.71 4.75 24.11
N GLU A 72 -0.85 4.61 23.11
CA GLU A 72 -1.22 4.83 21.72
C GLU A 72 -1.72 3.54 21.08
N GLU A 73 -2.84 3.65 20.38
CA GLU A 73 -3.39 2.59 19.55
C GLU A 73 -3.51 3.05 18.09
N LYS A 74 -3.12 2.18 17.16
CA LYS A 74 -3.27 2.39 15.72
C LYS A 74 -3.94 1.19 15.07
N TYR A 75 -4.75 1.44 14.07
CA TYR A 75 -5.56 0.43 13.40
C TYR A 75 -5.24 0.43 11.91
N PHE A 76 -5.05 -0.76 11.36
CA PHE A 76 -4.74 -0.94 9.94
C PHE A 76 -5.65 -2.01 9.35
N PHE A 77 -6.30 -1.69 8.24
CA PHE A 77 -6.97 -2.70 7.43
C PHE A 77 -5.93 -3.39 6.55
N GLN A 78 -5.81 -4.71 6.70
CA GLN A 78 -4.88 -5.51 5.92
C GLN A 78 -5.58 -6.35 4.88
N ILE A 79 -5.03 -6.38 3.67
CA ILE A 79 -5.43 -7.26 2.58
C ILE A 79 -4.18 -8.05 2.16
N SER A 80 -4.20 -9.36 2.39
CA SER A 80 -3.08 -10.26 2.10
C SER A 80 -3.43 -11.22 0.97
N LYS A 81 -2.58 -11.27 -0.06
CA LYS A 81 -2.67 -12.27 -1.14
C LYS A 81 -1.41 -13.13 -1.16
N ALA A 82 -1.58 -14.42 -0.89
CA ALA A 82 -0.51 -15.39 -1.08
C ALA A 82 -0.18 -15.53 -2.58
N GLY A 83 1.09 -15.32 -2.92
CA GLY A 83 1.70 -15.67 -4.19
C GLY A 83 2.37 -17.04 -4.12
N GLN A 84 3.16 -17.37 -5.13
CA GLN A 84 3.90 -18.64 -5.18
C GLN A 84 5.07 -18.67 -4.19
N TYR A 85 5.74 -17.53 -3.98
CA TYR A 85 6.97 -17.43 -3.21
C TYR A 85 6.88 -16.47 -2.02
N ASP A 86 5.92 -15.55 -2.03
CA ASP A 86 5.72 -14.56 -0.98
C ASP A 86 4.23 -14.22 -0.82
N THR A 87 3.91 -13.47 0.23
CA THR A 87 2.57 -12.94 0.47
C THR A 87 2.63 -11.42 0.35
N LYS A 88 1.84 -10.87 -0.55
CA LYS A 88 1.71 -9.42 -0.72
C LYS A 88 0.66 -8.90 0.24
N THR A 89 0.99 -7.87 1.02
CA THR A 89 0.07 -7.34 2.04
C THR A 89 -0.01 -5.83 1.98
N ALA A 90 -1.18 -5.31 1.64
CA ALA A 90 -1.51 -3.92 1.92
C ALA A 90 -1.78 -3.75 3.41
N SER A 91 -1.30 -2.67 4.00
CA SER A 91 -1.67 -2.24 5.35
C SER A 91 -2.13 -0.79 5.29
N ILE A 92 -3.45 -0.60 5.25
CA ILE A 92 -4.07 0.71 5.05
C ILE A 92 -4.40 1.27 6.43
N ALA A 93 -3.81 2.42 6.79
CA ALA A 93 -4.12 3.10 8.05
C ALA A 93 -5.60 3.50 8.10
N ASP A 94 -6.19 3.56 9.28
CA ASP A 94 -7.59 3.95 9.48
C ASP A 94 -7.94 5.30 8.81
N GLU A 95 -7.07 6.29 8.94
CA GLU A 95 -7.21 7.57 8.24
C GLU A 95 -7.26 7.42 6.72
N ASP A 96 -6.37 6.61 6.14
CA ASP A 96 -6.31 6.36 4.70
C ASP A 96 -7.47 5.50 4.22
N LEU A 97 -7.98 4.58 5.06
CA LEU A 97 -9.13 3.76 4.75
C LEU A 97 -10.36 4.64 4.48
N ILE A 98 -10.55 5.69 5.28
CA ILE A 98 -11.63 6.66 5.09
C ILE A 98 -11.48 7.40 3.76
N GLU A 99 -10.26 7.77 3.38
CA GLU A 99 -9.99 8.43 2.09
C GLU A 99 -10.22 7.50 0.90
N VAL A 100 -9.77 6.24 0.99
CA VAL A 100 -10.04 5.23 -0.05
C VAL A 100 -11.54 5.01 -0.22
N ILE A 101 -12.31 4.92 0.87
CA ILE A 101 -13.77 4.78 0.80
C ILE A 101 -14.40 5.99 0.09
N LYS A 102 -13.96 7.21 0.40
CA LYS A 102 -14.45 8.44 -0.27
C LYS A 102 -14.11 8.47 -1.76
N ALA A 103 -12.99 7.87 -2.16
CA ALA A 103 -12.57 7.82 -3.56
C ALA A 103 -13.36 6.83 -4.42
N ILE A 104 -14.12 5.89 -3.81
CA ILE A 104 -14.90 4.90 -4.56
C ILE A 104 -15.97 5.55 -5.45
N GLU A 105 -16.75 6.50 -4.91
CA GLU A 105 -17.86 7.13 -5.64
C GLU A 105 -17.40 7.90 -6.89
N PRO A 106 -16.41 8.82 -6.83
CA PRO A 106 -15.93 9.50 -8.02
C PRO A 106 -15.34 8.53 -9.05
N LEU A 107 -14.56 7.52 -8.62
CA LEU A 107 -14.04 6.49 -9.54
C LEU A 107 -15.18 5.70 -10.20
N LYS A 108 -16.22 5.34 -9.45
CA LYS A 108 -17.40 4.64 -9.98
C LYS A 108 -18.09 5.46 -11.06
N LYS A 109 -18.29 6.75 -10.80
CA LYS A 109 -18.91 7.67 -11.76
C LYS A 109 -18.08 7.82 -13.03
N GLU A 110 -16.77 8.04 -12.90
CA GLU A 110 -15.85 8.20 -14.04
C GLU A 110 -15.74 6.91 -14.86
N SER A 111 -15.80 5.73 -14.22
CA SER A 111 -15.70 4.45 -14.91
C SER A 111 -16.79 4.22 -15.95
N VAL A 112 -17.99 4.79 -15.73
CA VAL A 112 -19.12 4.69 -16.66
C VAL A 112 -18.87 5.54 -17.91
N SER A 113 -18.41 6.79 -17.73
CA SER A 113 -18.06 7.66 -18.86
C SER A 113 -16.87 7.13 -19.63
N ASP A 114 -15.84 6.64 -18.94
CA ASP A 114 -14.62 6.15 -19.57
C ASP A 114 -14.85 4.89 -20.38
N LEU A 115 -15.74 4.00 -19.93
CA LEU A 115 -16.15 2.83 -20.69
C LEU A 115 -16.82 3.21 -22.02
N ALA A 116 -17.64 4.27 -22.01
CA ALA A 116 -18.35 4.74 -23.20
C ALA A 116 -17.43 5.38 -24.26
N LEU A 117 -16.23 5.85 -23.86
CA LEU A 117 -15.22 6.38 -24.80
C LEU A 117 -14.64 5.30 -25.72
N ASN A 118 -14.78 4.02 -25.36
CA ASN A 118 -14.21 2.88 -26.07
C ASN A 118 -12.70 3.05 -26.43
N PRO A 119 -11.83 3.34 -25.44
CA PRO A 119 -10.40 3.50 -25.68
C PRO A 119 -9.71 2.15 -25.95
N ASP A 120 -8.55 2.18 -26.60
CA ASP A 120 -7.66 1.01 -26.66
C ASP A 120 -7.22 0.57 -25.24
N TYR A 121 -6.89 1.57 -24.42
CA TYR A 121 -6.62 1.43 -23.00
C TYR A 121 -6.81 2.76 -22.27
N LEU A 122 -7.42 2.70 -21.09
CA LEU A 122 -7.52 3.80 -20.14
C LEU A 122 -7.41 3.23 -18.73
N GLU A 123 -6.69 3.90 -17.84
CA GLU A 123 -6.58 3.52 -16.43
C GLU A 123 -6.81 4.75 -15.54
N ASN A 124 -7.60 4.58 -14.50
CA ASN A 124 -7.85 5.60 -13.48
C ASN A 124 -7.73 4.98 -12.08
N LYS A 125 -7.18 5.74 -11.13
CA LYS A 125 -6.85 5.23 -9.79
C LYS A 125 -6.70 6.32 -8.74
N PHE A 126 -7.08 5.95 -7.53
CA PHE A 126 -6.71 6.60 -6.29
C PHE A 126 -5.47 5.94 -5.68
N VAL A 127 -4.56 6.72 -5.12
CA VAL A 127 -3.29 6.26 -4.54
C VAL A 127 -3.11 6.87 -3.15
N THR A 128 -2.80 6.05 -2.15
CA THR A 128 -2.45 6.53 -0.80
C THR A 128 -0.95 6.82 -0.69
N ASP A 129 -0.53 7.54 0.35
CA ASP A 129 0.88 7.84 0.62
C ASP A 129 1.75 6.57 0.72
N ASP A 130 1.21 5.51 1.33
CA ASP A 130 1.87 4.20 1.50
C ASP A 130 1.90 3.38 0.19
N GLY A 131 1.36 3.92 -0.91
CA GLY A 131 1.41 3.36 -2.25
C GLY A 131 0.36 2.30 -2.54
N PHE A 132 -0.62 2.09 -1.66
CA PHE A 132 -1.81 1.32 -1.96
C PHE A 132 -2.60 2.02 -3.07
N LYS A 133 -3.16 1.25 -4.01
CA LYS A 133 -3.95 1.80 -5.12
C LYS A 133 -5.28 1.09 -5.24
N LEU A 134 -6.34 1.87 -5.42
CA LEU A 134 -7.66 1.42 -5.86
C LEU A 134 -7.91 2.03 -7.23
N GLY A 135 -8.20 1.22 -8.25
CA GLY A 135 -8.46 1.74 -9.57
C GLY A 135 -9.25 0.81 -10.46
N TYR A 136 -9.46 1.27 -11.67
CA TYR A 136 -10.01 0.49 -12.76
C TYR A 136 -9.24 0.79 -14.05
N TYR A 137 -9.33 -0.14 -15.00
CA TYR A 137 -8.96 0.13 -16.37
C TYR A 137 -10.06 -0.30 -17.33
N VAL A 138 -10.11 0.38 -18.48
CA VAL A 138 -10.93 0.00 -19.63
C VAL A 138 -9.99 -0.49 -20.71
N SER A 139 -10.21 -1.70 -21.21
CA SER A 139 -9.51 -2.21 -22.38
C SER A 139 -10.40 -3.17 -23.17
N LYS A 140 -10.40 -3.03 -24.50
CA LYS A 140 -11.21 -3.87 -25.40
C LYS A 140 -12.69 -3.90 -24.99
N GLY A 141 -13.24 -2.74 -24.63
CA GLY A 141 -14.63 -2.59 -24.20
C GLY A 141 -14.98 -3.24 -22.85
N LYS A 142 -13.98 -3.59 -22.03
CA LYS A 142 -14.19 -4.19 -20.70
C LYS A 142 -13.63 -3.29 -19.61
N LEU A 143 -14.47 -3.02 -18.61
CA LEU A 143 -14.08 -2.38 -17.36
C LEU A 143 -13.62 -3.44 -16.36
N VAL A 144 -12.46 -3.25 -15.74
CA VAL A 144 -11.91 -4.17 -14.73
C VAL A 144 -11.39 -3.37 -13.54
N TRP A 145 -11.84 -3.74 -12.34
CA TRP A 145 -11.38 -3.16 -11.09
C TRP A 145 -10.17 -3.90 -10.54
N TYR A 146 -9.25 -3.16 -9.93
CA TYR A 146 -8.05 -3.72 -9.34
C TYR A 146 -7.61 -2.97 -8.09
N LEU A 147 -6.87 -3.69 -7.24
CA LEU A 147 -6.12 -3.13 -6.12
C LEU A 147 -4.64 -3.43 -6.32
N VAL A 148 -3.76 -2.47 -6.03
CA VAL A 148 -2.32 -2.70 -5.93
C VAL A 148 -1.94 -2.65 -4.46
N LEU A 149 -1.48 -3.79 -3.93
CA LEU A 149 -1.30 -3.99 -2.50
C LEU A 149 -0.05 -3.31 -1.92
N GLU A 150 1.00 -3.17 -2.72
CA GLU A 150 2.30 -2.63 -2.30
C GLU A 150 2.84 -1.67 -3.37
N LYS A 151 3.58 -0.63 -2.98
CA LYS A 151 4.15 0.35 -3.92
C LYS A 151 5.09 -0.28 -4.96
N TYR A 152 5.87 -1.28 -4.52
CA TYR A 152 6.91 -1.94 -5.31
C TYR A 152 6.71 -3.46 -5.34
N GLY A 153 7.37 -4.12 -6.28
CA GLY A 153 7.34 -5.57 -6.44
C GLY A 153 6.35 -6.07 -7.49
N SER A 154 6.57 -7.30 -7.95
CA SER A 154 5.68 -8.01 -8.88
C SER A 154 4.59 -8.78 -8.14
N GLY A 155 3.46 -9.03 -8.81
CA GLY A 155 2.39 -9.88 -8.27
C GLY A 155 1.58 -9.25 -7.12
N ASN A 156 1.71 -7.94 -6.92
CA ASN A 156 1.00 -7.14 -5.91
C ASN A 156 -0.36 -6.63 -6.40
N THR A 157 -0.73 -6.87 -7.66
CA THR A 157 -2.00 -6.44 -8.22
C THR A 157 -3.03 -7.57 -8.12
N ILE A 158 -4.18 -7.28 -7.54
CA ILE A 158 -5.33 -8.18 -7.47
C ILE A 158 -6.49 -7.58 -8.24
N PHE A 159 -7.23 -8.43 -8.95
CA PHE A 159 -8.38 -8.03 -9.76
C PHE A 159 -9.68 -8.47 -9.08
N VAL A 160 -10.71 -7.63 -9.18
CA VAL A 160 -12.03 -7.88 -8.59
C VAL A 160 -13.09 -7.73 -9.68
N ASN A 161 -14.04 -8.66 -9.71
CA ASN A 161 -15.08 -8.68 -10.74
C ASN A 161 -16.17 -7.62 -10.54
N ASP A 162 -16.39 -7.19 -9.30
CA ASP A 162 -17.46 -6.27 -8.94
C ASP A 162 -16.97 -5.29 -7.87
N LEU A 163 -17.17 -3.99 -8.12
CA LEU A 163 -16.85 -2.92 -7.19
C LEU A 163 -17.58 -3.09 -5.85
N SER A 164 -18.78 -3.68 -5.84
CA SER A 164 -19.55 -3.93 -4.61
C SER A 164 -18.79 -4.79 -3.60
N THR A 165 -17.91 -5.67 -4.09
CA THR A 165 -17.05 -6.53 -3.25
C THR A 165 -16.00 -5.70 -2.52
N ILE A 166 -15.45 -4.67 -3.17
CA ILE A 166 -14.53 -3.70 -2.55
C ILE A 166 -15.31 -2.82 -1.57
N GLU A 167 -16.44 -2.25 -1.98
CA GLU A 167 -17.30 -1.41 -1.12
C GLU A 167 -17.66 -2.15 0.19
N THR A 168 -18.09 -3.40 0.10
CA THR A 168 -18.48 -4.22 1.27
C THR A 168 -17.28 -4.47 2.19
N ALA A 169 -16.13 -4.88 1.64
CA ALA A 169 -14.95 -5.18 2.43
C ALA A 169 -14.42 -3.94 3.16
N PHE A 170 -14.34 -2.80 2.48
CA PHE A 170 -13.79 -1.56 3.04
C PHE A 170 -14.73 -0.95 4.09
N ASN A 171 -16.04 -0.91 3.84
CA ASN A 171 -17.01 -0.44 4.83
C ASN A 171 -17.08 -1.37 6.05
N GLY A 172 -17.02 -2.69 5.84
CA GLY A 172 -16.96 -3.66 6.95
C GLY A 172 -15.69 -3.50 7.78
N ALA A 173 -14.55 -3.23 7.15
CA ALA A 173 -13.30 -2.93 7.86
C ALA A 173 -13.42 -1.65 8.69
N LYS A 174 -13.95 -0.57 8.12
CA LYS A 174 -14.18 0.69 8.84
C LYS A 174 -15.08 0.47 10.05
N GLN A 175 -16.22 -0.21 9.85
CA GLN A 175 -17.14 -0.53 10.95
C GLN A 175 -16.45 -1.33 12.06
N LYS A 176 -15.64 -2.33 11.70
CA LYS A 176 -14.89 -3.12 12.68
C LYS A 176 -13.89 -2.25 13.47
N ILE A 177 -13.20 -1.31 12.82
CA ILE A 177 -12.31 -0.38 13.52
C ILE A 177 -13.10 0.51 14.48
N ASP A 178 -14.24 1.05 14.05
CA ASP A 178 -15.10 1.87 14.90
C ASP A 178 -15.58 1.09 16.13
N GLU A 179 -15.97 -0.18 15.97
CA GLU A 179 -16.32 -1.07 17.09
C GLU A 179 -15.17 -1.30 18.07
N LEU A 180 -13.92 -1.37 17.58
CA LEU A 180 -12.74 -1.65 18.43
C LEU A 180 -12.22 -0.43 19.18
N LYS A 181 -12.59 0.78 18.75
CA LYS A 181 -12.25 2.05 19.42
C LYS A 181 -13.20 2.40 20.56
N ASN A 182 -14.41 1.84 20.54
CA ASN A 182 -15.45 2.03 21.56
C ASN A 182 -15.28 1.03 22.70
#